data_AF-A0A094PHP1-F1
#
_entry.id   AF-A0A094PHP1-F1
#
_cell.length_a   1.000
_cell.length_b   1.000
_cell.length_c   1.000
_cell.angle_alpha   90.00
_cell.angle_beta   90.00
_cell.angle_gamma   90.00
#
_symmetry.space_group_name_H-M   'P 1'
#
loop_
_entity.id
_entity.type
_entity.pdbx_description
1 polymer ?
#
loop_
_entity_poly.entity_id
_entity_poly.type
_entity_poly.pdbx_seq_one_letter_code
_entity_poly.pdbx_strand_id
1 'polypeptide(L)'
;MLPGLGDMREAIDNLDDSDINRIAAIIQSMTPAERKDPSVLNASRRARIAAGSGRTVTDVNQLVDRFTQARKMMKQMAKTGGLGMGGPGMPIPGMGGHGGKKAKPKPAKSKKGRSGNPAKRAAQDAGLDLTERDSSAANFELPSAFKDLLGGK
;
A
#
# COMPACT_ATOMS: atom_id res chain seq x y z
N MET A 1 -27.55 -5.20 23.75
CA MET A 1 -26.12 -4.80 23.82
C MET A 1 -25.61 -4.64 22.39
N LEU A 2 -24.87 -3.59 22.09
CA LEU A 2 -24.33 -3.37 20.73
C LEU A 2 -23.26 -4.45 20.43
N PRO A 3 -23.46 -5.32 19.43
CA PRO A 3 -22.45 -6.32 19.08
C PRO A 3 -21.14 -5.64 18.64
N GLY A 4 -20.00 -6.15 19.11
CA GLY A 4 -18.66 -5.62 18.83
C GLY A 4 -18.12 -4.57 19.81
N LEU A 5 -18.92 -4.08 20.77
CA LEU A 5 -18.41 -3.20 21.84
C LEU A 5 -17.63 -3.96 22.94
N GLY A 6 -17.95 -5.24 23.17
CA GLY A 6 -17.25 -6.08 24.17
C GLY A 6 -15.79 -6.30 23.82
N ASP A 7 -15.52 -6.78 22.60
CA ASP A 7 -14.15 -7.04 22.11
C ASP A 7 -13.30 -5.75 22.04
N MET A 8 -13.91 -4.62 21.69
CA MET A 8 -13.22 -3.33 21.68
C MET A 8 -12.91 -2.85 23.10
N ARG A 9 -13.80 -3.07 24.06
CA ARG A 9 -13.58 -2.74 25.48
C ARG A 9 -12.40 -3.53 26.04
N GLU A 10 -12.38 -4.84 25.83
CA GLU A 10 -11.27 -5.69 26.27
C GLU A 10 -9.95 -5.31 25.61
N ALA A 11 -9.97 -4.96 24.32
CA ALA A 11 -8.75 -4.49 23.64
C ALA A 11 -8.22 -3.17 24.21
N ILE A 12 -9.10 -2.30 24.71
CA ILE A 12 -8.72 -1.03 25.37
C ILE A 12 -8.22 -1.30 26.79
N ASP A 13 -8.89 -2.17 27.54
CA ASP A 13 -8.54 -2.50 28.92
C ASP A 13 -7.20 -3.27 29.01
N ASN A 14 -6.80 -3.95 27.93
CA ASN A 14 -5.50 -4.61 27.80
C ASN A 14 -4.36 -3.67 27.36
N LEU A 15 -4.61 -2.38 27.11
CA LEU A 15 -3.55 -1.42 26.82
C LEU A 15 -2.83 -1.03 28.11
N ASP A 16 -1.57 -1.44 28.22
CA ASP A 16 -0.70 -1.03 29.31
C ASP A 16 -0.32 0.47 29.17
N ASP A 17 -0.17 1.17 30.29
CA ASP A 17 0.35 2.54 30.36
C ASP A 17 1.72 2.64 29.68
N SER A 18 2.50 1.56 29.74
CA SER A 18 3.78 1.49 29.06
C SER A 18 3.64 1.68 27.55
N ASP A 19 2.63 1.10 26.90
CA ASP A 19 2.38 1.20 25.46
C ASP A 19 1.94 2.60 25.04
N ILE A 20 1.10 3.24 25.86
CA ILE A 20 0.71 4.65 25.64
C ILE A 20 1.95 5.55 25.63
N ASN A 21 2.87 5.33 26.56
CA ASN A 21 4.14 6.07 26.61
C ASN A 21 5.01 5.84 25.37
N ARG A 22 5.05 4.62 24.81
CA ARG A 22 5.80 4.34 23.56
C ARG A 22 5.21 5.10 22.39
N ILE A 23 3.88 5.08 22.27
CA ILE A 23 3.15 5.77 21.22
C ILE A 23 3.37 7.28 21.34
N ALA A 24 3.24 7.83 22.55
CA ALA A 24 3.48 9.24 22.83
C ALA A 24 4.90 9.67 22.42
N ALA A 25 5.92 8.89 22.78
CA ALA A 25 7.32 9.17 22.41
C ALA A 25 7.53 9.22 20.88
N ILE A 26 6.91 8.30 20.13
CA ILE A 26 6.96 8.28 18.66
C ILE A 26 6.28 9.53 18.08
N ILE A 27 5.08 9.85 18.53
CA ILE A 27 4.31 11.01 18.04
C ILE A 27 5.00 12.33 18.38
N GLN A 28 5.62 12.42 19.56
CA GLN A 28 6.34 13.62 19.98
C GLN A 28 7.61 13.86 19.16
N SER A 29 8.23 12.80 18.64
CA SER A 29 9.39 12.84 17.73
C SER A 29 9.05 13.21 16.28
N MET A 30 7.77 13.36 15.96
CA MET A 30 7.30 13.85 14.66
C MET A 30 7.24 15.37 14.63
N THR A 31 7.46 15.94 13.45
CA THR A 31 7.19 17.35 13.18
C THR A 31 5.68 17.62 13.03
N PRO A 32 5.21 18.86 13.23
CA PRO A 32 3.79 19.20 13.04
C PRO A 32 3.24 18.85 11.65
N ALA A 33 4.08 18.96 10.60
CA ALA A 33 3.67 18.60 9.24
C ALA A 33 3.43 17.08 9.10
N GLU A 34 4.32 16.26 9.66
CA GLU A 34 4.21 14.80 9.63
C GLU A 34 3.01 14.29 10.46
N ARG A 35 2.70 14.96 11.58
CA ARG A 35 1.51 14.62 12.39
C ARG A 35 0.20 14.94 11.67
N LYS A 36 0.16 16.06 10.94
CA LYS A 36 -1.01 16.46 10.14
C LYS A 36 -1.23 15.50 8.97
N ASP A 37 -0.15 15.11 8.30
CA ASP A 37 -0.22 14.16 7.19
C ASP A 37 0.88 13.10 7.23
N PRO A 38 0.58 11.88 7.71
CA PRO A 38 1.53 10.78 7.72
C PRO A 38 1.94 10.28 6.33
N SER A 39 1.29 10.73 5.25
CA SER A 39 1.67 10.34 3.88
C SER A 39 3.05 10.87 3.48
N VAL A 40 3.51 11.95 4.12
CA VAL A 40 4.84 12.55 3.87
C VAL A 40 6.00 11.75 4.48
N LEU A 41 5.70 10.70 5.27
CA LEU A 41 6.70 9.89 5.97
C LEU A 41 7.39 8.90 5.02
N ASN A 42 8.55 9.32 4.52
CA ASN A 42 9.50 8.45 3.82
C ASN A 42 10.43 7.69 4.79
N ALA A 43 11.31 6.84 4.25
CA ALA A 43 12.24 6.02 5.03
C ALA A 43 13.18 6.86 5.92
N SER A 44 13.72 7.96 5.39
CA SER A 44 14.62 8.85 6.15
C SER A 44 13.92 9.50 7.34
N ARG A 45 12.68 9.98 7.16
CA ARG A 45 11.87 10.56 8.25
C ARG A 45 11.54 9.53 9.31
N ARG A 46 11.19 8.30 8.91
CA ARG A 46 10.90 7.20 9.85
C ARG A 46 12.13 6.81 10.65
N ALA A 47 13.31 6.77 10.02
CA ALA A 47 14.58 6.55 10.72
C ALA A 47 14.87 7.66 11.75
N ARG A 48 14.64 8.93 11.40
CA ARG A 48 14.79 10.07 12.34
C ARG A 48 13.84 9.95 13.53
N ILE A 49 12.57 9.61 13.30
CA ILE A 49 11.56 9.45 14.36
C ILE A 49 11.92 8.29 15.28
N ALA A 50 12.34 7.15 14.70
CA ALA A 50 12.80 5.99 15.45
C ALA A 50 13.98 6.35 16.38
N ALA A 51 15.00 7.04 15.85
CA ALA A 51 16.13 7.51 16.63
C ALA A 51 15.72 8.51 17.74
N GLY A 52 14.84 9.47 17.42
CA GLY A 52 14.38 10.47 18.39
C GLY A 52 13.49 9.92 19.52
N SER A 53 12.79 8.82 19.26
CA SER A 53 11.89 8.16 20.22
C SER A 53 12.53 6.98 20.97
N GLY A 54 13.77 6.60 20.61
CA GLY A 54 14.43 5.40 21.13
C GLY A 54 13.71 4.10 20.73
N ARG A 55 13.13 4.06 19.52
CA ARG A 55 12.35 2.93 19.00
C ARG A 55 12.90 2.43 17.68
N THR A 56 12.36 1.30 17.21
CA THR A 56 12.73 0.76 15.92
C THR A 56 11.93 1.41 14.80
N VAL A 57 12.46 1.36 13.57
CA VAL A 57 11.72 1.82 12.38
C VAL A 57 10.45 0.99 12.17
N THR A 58 10.48 -0.28 12.57
CA THR A 58 9.32 -1.18 12.52
C THR A 58 8.19 -0.69 13.42
N ASP A 59 8.48 -0.23 14.64
CA ASP A 59 7.46 0.31 15.56
C ASP A 59 6.78 1.55 14.95
N VAL A 60 7.56 2.43 14.31
CA VAL A 60 7.05 3.60 13.61
C VAL A 60 6.15 3.19 12.43
N ASN A 61 6.55 2.17 11.67
CA ASN A 61 5.74 1.66 10.56
C ASN A 61 4.40 1.10 11.04
N GLN A 62 4.42 0.25 12.05
CA GLN A 62 3.21 -0.34 12.62
C GLN A 62 2.23 0.73 13.12
N LEU A 63 2.74 1.78 13.79
CA LEU A 63 1.89 2.88 14.24
C LEU A 63 1.23 3.62 13.06
N VAL A 64 2.01 3.93 12.03
CA VAL A 64 1.51 4.63 10.83
C VAL A 64 0.49 3.79 10.08
N ASP A 65 0.70 2.48 9.99
CA ASP A 65 -0.20 1.55 9.31
C ASP A 65 -1.53 1.44 10.06
N ARG A 66 -1.50 1.23 11.38
CA ARG A 66 -2.69 1.20 12.24
C ARG A 66 -3.47 2.51 12.12
N PHE A 67 -2.79 3.64 12.16
CA PHE A 67 -3.41 4.96 11.99
C PHE A 67 -4.05 5.15 10.61
N THR A 68 -3.38 4.69 9.55
CA THR A 68 -3.90 4.79 8.17
C THR A 68 -5.13 3.93 7.97
N GLN A 69 -5.15 2.73 8.56
CA GLN A 69 -6.31 1.84 8.59
C GLN A 69 -7.47 2.48 9.36
N ALA A 70 -7.21 3.00 10.57
CA ALA A 70 -8.21 3.71 11.36
C ALA A 70 -8.79 4.92 10.62
N ARG A 71 -7.95 5.74 9.97
CA ARG A 71 -8.39 6.84 9.10
C ARG A 71 -9.28 6.38 7.97
N LYS A 72 -8.97 5.25 7.33
CA LYS A 72 -9.78 4.69 6.25
C LYS A 72 -11.16 4.29 6.75
N MET A 73 -11.23 3.60 7.90
CA MET A 73 -12.49 3.22 8.53
C MET A 73 -13.30 4.46 8.95
N MET A 74 -12.68 5.45 9.60
CA MET A 74 -13.35 6.71 9.98
C MET A 74 -13.89 7.47 8.76
N LYS A 75 -13.14 7.51 7.65
CA LYS A 75 -13.61 8.12 6.39
C LYS A 75 -14.80 7.36 5.80
N GLN A 76 -14.78 6.03 5.83
CA GLN A 76 -15.90 5.21 5.38
C GLN A 76 -17.14 5.40 6.27
N MET A 77 -16.95 5.45 7.59
CA MET A 77 -18.02 5.73 8.55
C MET A 77 -18.58 7.15 8.37
N ALA A 78 -17.74 8.16 8.18
CA ALA A 78 -18.19 9.53 7.89
C ALA A 78 -18.97 9.62 6.57
N LYS A 79 -18.55 8.86 5.55
CA LYS A 79 -19.25 8.80 4.26
C LYS A 79 -20.60 8.08 4.34
N THR A 80 -20.72 7.07 5.20
CA THR A 80 -21.94 6.25 5.34
C THR A 80 -22.89 6.78 6.44
N GLY A 81 -22.36 7.45 7.47
CA GLY A 81 -23.10 7.97 8.63
C GLY A 81 -23.31 9.48 8.63
N GLY A 82 -22.72 10.23 7.68
CA GLY A 82 -22.88 11.69 7.54
C GLY A 82 -24.01 12.14 6.62
N LEU A 83 -24.79 11.21 6.03
CA LEU A 83 -25.88 11.54 5.12
C LEU A 83 -26.94 10.43 5.06
N GLY A 84 -27.67 10.20 6.16
CA GLY A 84 -28.65 9.11 6.17
C GLY A 84 -29.71 9.07 7.26
N MET A 85 -29.92 10.11 8.09
CA MET A 85 -30.97 10.03 9.13
C MET A 85 -31.61 11.37 9.57
N GLY A 86 -31.82 12.37 8.70
CA GLY A 86 -32.50 13.57 9.21
C GLY A 86 -32.77 14.77 8.30
N GLY A 87 -33.01 14.59 7.00
CA GLY A 87 -33.43 15.69 6.14
C GLY A 87 -34.74 15.38 5.40
N PRO A 88 -35.88 16.01 5.72
CA PRO A 88 -37.08 15.92 4.89
C PRO A 88 -36.86 16.80 3.66
N GLY A 89 -36.47 16.19 2.54
CA GLY A 89 -36.45 16.86 1.25
C GLY A 89 -35.16 16.66 0.47
N MET A 90 -35.05 15.55 -0.24
CA MET A 90 -34.54 15.60 -1.61
C MET A 90 -35.04 14.37 -2.39
N PRO A 91 -35.59 14.57 -3.61
CA PRO A 91 -36.44 13.60 -4.29
C PRO A 91 -35.68 12.38 -4.79
N ILE A 92 -36.40 11.26 -4.77
CA ILE A 92 -36.12 9.99 -5.43
C ILE A 92 -35.83 10.25 -6.92
N PRO A 93 -34.61 9.99 -7.45
CA PRO A 93 -34.36 9.96 -8.88
C PRO A 93 -34.89 8.62 -9.43
N GLY A 94 -36.21 8.59 -9.68
CA GLY A 94 -36.95 7.42 -10.14
C GLY A 94 -38.24 7.76 -10.87
N MET A 95 -38.38 8.98 -11.40
CA MET A 95 -39.54 9.40 -12.19
C MET A 95 -39.07 10.09 -13.47
N GLY A 96 -39.33 9.48 -14.63
CA GLY A 96 -39.11 10.12 -15.93
C GLY A 96 -38.69 9.14 -17.02
N GLY A 97 -39.65 8.40 -17.57
CA GLY A 97 -39.43 7.53 -18.71
C GLY A 97 -39.01 8.29 -19.97
N HIS A 98 -37.99 7.76 -20.66
CA HIS A 98 -37.73 7.89 -22.09
C HIS A 98 -37.09 6.54 -22.48
N GLY A 99 -37.72 5.65 -23.24
CA GLY A 99 -38.25 5.94 -24.56
C GLY A 99 -37.19 5.63 -25.62
N GLY A 100 -36.81 4.35 -25.75
CA GLY A 100 -36.27 3.75 -26.96
C GLY A 100 -34.87 4.17 -27.45
N LYS A 101 -33.97 3.18 -27.62
CA LYS A 101 -33.58 2.65 -28.94
C LYS A 101 -32.20 1.98 -28.89
N LYS A 102 -32.24 0.71 -29.32
CA LYS A 102 -31.23 0.02 -30.16
C LYS A 102 -29.93 -0.42 -29.48
N ALA A 103 -29.97 -1.69 -29.09
CA ALA A 103 -28.85 -2.60 -29.12
C ALA A 103 -28.12 -2.58 -30.48
N LYS A 104 -26.78 -2.58 -30.44
CA LYS A 104 -25.91 -3.02 -31.52
C LYS A 104 -24.92 -4.06 -30.97
N PRO A 105 -24.56 -5.09 -31.77
CA PRO A 105 -23.89 -6.28 -31.28
C PRO A 105 -22.38 -6.08 -31.09
N LYS A 106 -21.81 -6.87 -30.16
CA LYS A 106 -20.36 -7.06 -29.98
C LYS A 106 -19.76 -7.80 -31.19
N PRO A 107 -18.54 -7.46 -31.63
CA PRO A 107 -17.64 -8.43 -32.23
C PRO A 107 -16.64 -8.98 -31.21
N ALA A 108 -16.07 -10.10 -31.61
CA ALA A 108 -15.45 -11.13 -30.80
C ALA A 108 -13.98 -10.91 -30.40
N LYS A 109 -13.57 -11.72 -29.42
CA LYS A 109 -12.25 -12.35 -29.19
C LYS A 109 -11.01 -11.46 -28.95
N SER A 110 -10.52 -11.64 -27.72
CA SER A 110 -9.21 -11.33 -27.15
C SER A 110 -8.02 -11.47 -28.12
N LYS A 111 -7.28 -10.38 -28.32
CA LYS A 111 -5.84 -10.42 -28.59
C LYS A 111 -5.12 -9.75 -27.42
N LYS A 112 -4.23 -10.54 -26.81
CA LYS A 112 -3.32 -10.24 -25.70
C LYS A 112 -2.67 -8.85 -25.88
N GLY A 113 -2.94 -7.94 -24.95
CA GLY A 113 -2.45 -6.57 -24.99
C GLY A 113 -0.92 -6.50 -24.94
N ARG A 114 -0.34 -5.79 -25.91
CA ARG A 114 1.07 -5.37 -25.93
C ARG A 114 1.39 -4.61 -24.64
N SER A 115 2.37 -5.07 -23.86
CA SER A 115 2.80 -4.37 -22.65
C SER A 115 3.40 -3.00 -22.99
N GLY A 116 3.05 -1.96 -22.20
CA GLY A 116 3.59 -0.61 -22.34
C GLY A 116 5.04 -0.43 -21.86
N ASN A 117 5.72 -1.49 -21.43
CA ASN A 117 7.09 -1.42 -20.92
C ASN A 117 8.11 -1.65 -22.07
N PRO A 118 9.01 -0.70 -22.39
CA PRO A 118 9.94 -0.78 -23.52
C PRO A 118 10.87 -2.01 -23.44
N ALA A 119 11.36 -2.34 -22.25
CA ALA A 119 12.26 -3.48 -22.02
C ALA A 119 11.62 -4.83 -22.40
N LYS A 120 10.31 -4.99 -22.17
CA LYS A 120 9.59 -6.23 -22.54
C LYS A 120 9.32 -6.34 -24.03
N ARG A 121 9.30 -5.23 -24.77
CA ARG A 121 9.11 -5.23 -26.23
C ARG A 121 10.41 -5.63 -26.94
N ALA A 122 11.53 -5.06 -26.52
CA ALA A 122 12.85 -5.42 -27.05
C ALA A 122 13.16 -6.92 -26.87
N ALA A 123 12.81 -7.50 -25.72
CA ALA A 123 12.99 -8.93 -25.48
C ALA A 123 12.08 -9.82 -26.36
N GLN A 124 10.87 -9.36 -26.69
CA GLN A 124 9.94 -10.09 -27.56
C GLN A 124 10.33 -10.02 -29.04
N ASP A 125 10.85 -8.88 -29.51
CA ASP A 125 11.33 -8.73 -30.90
C ASP A 125 12.69 -9.44 -31.13
N ALA A 126 13.50 -9.62 -30.08
CA ALA A 126 14.77 -10.34 -30.16
C ALA A 126 14.64 -11.87 -30.07
N GLY A 127 13.43 -12.41 -29.90
CA GLY A 127 13.19 -13.87 -29.84
C GLY A 127 13.86 -14.58 -28.65
N LEU A 128 14.28 -13.84 -27.62
CA LEU A 128 14.91 -14.41 -26.42
C LEU A 128 13.82 -14.80 -25.42
N ASP A 129 13.48 -16.08 -25.42
CA ASP A 129 12.63 -16.71 -24.43
C ASP A 129 13.33 -16.73 -23.07
N LEU A 130 12.89 -15.88 -22.15
CA LEU A 130 13.44 -15.79 -20.79
C LEU A 130 12.88 -16.90 -19.86
N THR A 131 12.26 -17.96 -20.40
CA THR A 131 11.71 -19.06 -19.59
C THR A 131 12.64 -20.26 -19.43
N GLU A 132 13.82 -20.26 -20.04
CA GLU A 132 14.84 -21.28 -19.76
C GLU A 132 15.87 -20.78 -18.74
N ARG A 133 15.70 -21.17 -17.48
CA ARG A 133 16.78 -21.16 -16.50
C ARG A 133 17.73 -22.29 -16.85
N ASP A 134 18.70 -22.02 -17.71
CA ASP A 134 19.82 -22.93 -17.94
C ASP A 134 20.67 -23.04 -16.67
N SER A 135 21.04 -24.26 -16.33
CA SER A 135 21.61 -24.68 -15.03
C SER A 135 23.13 -24.47 -14.98
N SER A 136 23.68 -23.61 -15.82
CA SER A 136 25.11 -23.55 -16.12
C SER A 136 25.93 -22.63 -15.18
N ALA A 137 25.36 -22.20 -14.05
CA ALA A 137 26.05 -21.45 -12.99
C ALA A 137 27.21 -22.22 -12.30
N ALA A 138 27.52 -23.44 -12.72
CA ALA A 138 28.62 -24.24 -12.18
C ALA A 138 29.96 -24.04 -12.89
N ASN A 139 30.02 -23.42 -14.09
CA ASN A 139 31.26 -23.29 -14.87
C ASN A 139 31.46 -21.86 -15.41
N PHE A 140 31.32 -20.84 -14.57
CA PHE A 140 31.78 -19.49 -14.92
C PHE A 140 33.30 -19.41 -14.67
N GLU A 141 34.08 -19.86 -15.65
CA GLU A 141 35.52 -19.72 -15.63
C GLU A 141 35.89 -18.25 -15.94
N LEU A 142 36.54 -17.59 -14.99
CA LEU A 142 36.95 -16.19 -15.17
C LEU A 142 37.99 -16.10 -16.29
N PRO A 143 37.86 -15.14 -17.23
CA PRO A 143 38.86 -14.91 -18.26
C PRO A 143 40.26 -14.75 -17.65
N SER A 144 41.28 -15.36 -18.27
CA SER A 144 42.65 -15.39 -17.75
C SER A 144 43.20 -14.00 -17.40
N ALA A 145 42.86 -12.99 -18.20
CA ALA A 145 43.22 -11.59 -17.96
C ALA A 145 42.70 -11.02 -16.62
N PHE A 146 41.59 -11.57 -16.09
CA PHE A 146 41.01 -11.15 -14.82
C PHE A 146 41.65 -11.89 -13.63
N LYS A 147 42.20 -13.10 -13.86
CA LYS A 147 42.88 -13.89 -12.84
C LYS A 147 44.24 -13.27 -12.47
N ASP A 148 44.95 -12.74 -13.45
CA ASP A 148 46.22 -12.03 -13.25
C ASP A 148 46.06 -10.71 -12.47
N LEU A 149 44.91 -10.05 -12.61
CA LEU A 149 44.60 -8.78 -11.92
C LEU A 149 44.25 -8.97 -10.44
N LEU A 150 43.76 -10.14 -10.05
CA LEU A 150 43.41 -10.48 -8.66
C LEU A 150 44.55 -11.13 -7.88
N GLY A 151 45.76 -11.19 -8.44
CA GLY A 151 46.98 -11.51 -7.70
C GLY A 151 47.13 -12.99 -7.32
N GLY A 152 46.71 -13.93 -8.18
CA GLY A 152 46.97 -15.36 -7.97
C GLY A 152 48.31 -15.80 -8.56
N LYS A 153 49.16 -16.45 -7.76
CA LYS A 153 50.20 -17.36 -8.26
C LYS A 153 49.56 -18.65 -8.77
#